data_AF-A0A0G1X800-F1
#
_entry.id   AF-A0A0G1X800-F1
#
_cell.length_a   1.000
_cell.length_b   1.000
_cell.length_c   1.000
_cell.angle_alpha   90.00
_cell.angle_beta   90.00
_cell.angle_gamma   90.00
#
_symmetry.space_group_name_H-M   'P 1'
#
loop_
_entity.id
_entity.type
_entity.pdbx_description
1 polymer ?
#
loop_
_entity_poly.entity_id
_entity_poly.type
_entity_poly.pdbx_seq_one_letter_code
_entity_poly.pdbx_strand_id
1 'polypeptide(L)'
;FYKAWYRPRNGSASRSHPWLNKEEFVDIVNAVLLYKKDGGALSHLGQTDKSNPDTWSRDEVVRQLGGEAVGNVTGVSVSYSTGGYTSSVRLETDRGGKDFSGGDFRQIFNLRAPGEIYIPSALFNLEKK
;
A
#
# COMPACT_ATOMS: atom_id res chain seq x y z
N PHE A 1 9.25 -5.47 4.57
CA PHE A 1 9.72 -5.54 3.18
C PHE A 1 8.86 -6.58 2.48
N TYR A 2 8.05 -6.20 1.49
CA TYR A 2 7.00 -7.04 0.91
C TYR A 2 7.20 -7.29 -0.59
N LYS A 3 7.00 -8.53 -1.07
CA LYS A 3 7.17 -8.90 -2.50
C LYS A 3 6.03 -8.36 -3.35
N ALA A 4 6.34 -7.67 -4.45
CA ALA A 4 5.36 -7.28 -5.46
C ALA A 4 5.95 -7.39 -6.87
N TRP A 5 5.11 -7.28 -7.91
CA TRP A 5 5.54 -7.49 -9.29
C TRP A 5 6.13 -6.20 -9.88
N TYR A 6 7.21 -6.34 -10.66
CA TYR A 6 8.08 -5.24 -11.10
C TYR A 6 8.44 -5.39 -12.56
N ARG A 7 7.90 -4.51 -13.42
CA ARG A 7 8.45 -4.13 -14.75
C ARG A 7 7.53 -3.13 -15.44
N PRO A 8 8.04 -1.97 -15.92
CA PRO A 8 7.34 -1.11 -16.87
C PRO A 8 7.09 -1.86 -18.17
N ARG A 9 5.98 -1.57 -18.86
CA ARG A 9 5.69 -2.12 -20.19
C ARG A 9 6.67 -1.59 -21.26
N ASN A 10 7.21 -0.39 -21.06
CA ASN A 10 8.26 0.25 -21.87
C ASN A 10 9.11 1.13 -20.93
N GLY A 11 10.37 0.78 -20.68
CA GLY A 11 11.30 1.63 -19.92
C GLY A 11 12.21 0.88 -18.95
N SER A 12 13.24 1.58 -18.46
CA SER A 12 14.07 1.13 -17.35
C SER A 12 13.28 1.29 -16.06
N ALA A 13 13.16 0.19 -15.32
CA ALA A 13 12.45 0.18 -14.08
C ALA A 13 13.23 1.05 -13.06
N SER A 14 12.56 1.94 -12.32
CA SER A 14 13.22 3.01 -11.54
C SER A 14 13.98 2.54 -10.30
N ARG A 15 14.03 1.23 -10.05
CA ARG A 15 14.69 0.57 -8.91
C ARG A 15 15.55 -0.62 -9.36
N SER A 16 16.34 -1.18 -8.44
CA SER A 16 17.13 -2.40 -8.72
C SER A 16 16.40 -3.69 -8.33
N HIS A 17 15.34 -3.61 -7.53
CA HIS A 17 14.64 -4.78 -6.99
C HIS A 17 13.13 -4.56 -6.78
N PRO A 18 12.31 -5.64 -6.80
CA PRO A 18 10.85 -5.57 -6.77
C PRO A 18 10.25 -5.53 -5.35
N TRP A 19 10.99 -4.98 -4.39
CA TRP A 19 10.66 -5.08 -2.95
C TRP A 19 10.47 -3.70 -2.35
N LEU A 20 9.38 -3.52 -1.60
CA LEU A 20 9.16 -2.33 -0.79
C LEU A 20 10.04 -2.33 0.44
N ASN A 21 10.54 -1.16 0.83
CA ASN A 21 11.14 -0.98 2.14
C ASN A 21 10.10 -0.87 3.28
N LYS A 22 10.55 -0.81 4.53
CA LYS A 22 9.64 -0.72 5.69
C LYS A 22 8.82 0.57 5.66
N GLU A 23 9.47 1.71 5.41
CA GLU A 23 8.82 3.03 5.39
C GLU A 23 7.80 3.14 4.26
N GLU A 24 8.14 2.63 3.08
CA GLU A 24 7.23 2.60 1.92
C GLU A 24 6.01 1.73 2.18
N PHE A 25 6.19 0.59 2.84
CA PHE A 25 5.05 -0.24 3.19
C PHE A 25 4.18 0.43 4.26
N VAL A 26 4.78 1.04 5.28
CA VAL A 26 4.05 1.79 6.30
C VAL A 26 3.25 2.94 5.69
N ASP A 27 3.84 3.67 4.73
CA ASP A 27 3.15 4.74 4.00
C ASP A 27 1.95 4.22 3.19
N ILE A 28 2.08 3.08 2.49
CA ILE A 28 0.94 2.46 1.80
C ILE A 28 -0.15 2.07 2.79
N VAL A 29 0.20 1.51 3.95
CA VAL A 29 -0.78 1.13 4.98
C VAL A 29 -1.51 2.35 5.52
N ASN A 30 -0.79 3.43 5.81
CA ASN A 30 -1.38 4.71 6.19
C ASN A 30 -2.28 5.26 5.06
N ALA A 31 -1.87 5.18 3.79
CA ALA A 31 -2.72 5.58 2.68
C ALA A 31 -4.04 4.77 2.61
N VAL A 32 -3.99 3.45 2.85
CA VAL A 32 -5.21 2.61 2.89
C VAL A 32 -6.11 3.01 4.07
N LEU A 33 -5.52 3.28 5.24
CA LEU A 33 -6.26 3.78 6.41
C LEU A 33 -6.93 5.12 6.12
N LEU A 34 -6.22 6.03 5.47
CA LEU A 34 -6.72 7.36 5.15
C LEU A 34 -7.86 7.29 4.13
N TYR A 35 -7.71 6.47 3.09
CA TYR A 35 -8.78 6.22 2.12
C TYR A 35 -10.05 5.67 2.79
N LYS A 36 -9.93 4.77 3.77
CA LYS A 36 -11.08 4.26 4.52
C LYS A 36 -11.73 5.30 5.44
N LYS A 37 -10.93 6.22 5.97
CA LYS A 37 -11.41 7.32 6.83
C LYS A 37 -12.06 8.44 6.01
N ASP A 38 -11.47 8.79 4.89
CA ASP A 38 -11.89 9.84 3.98
C ASP A 38 -11.58 9.45 2.52
N GLY A 39 -12.62 9.05 1.79
CA GLY A 39 -12.51 8.74 0.38
C GLY A 39 -12.12 9.93 -0.51
N GLY A 40 -12.33 11.17 -0.02
CA GLY A 40 -11.93 12.39 -0.71
C GLY A 40 -10.41 12.55 -0.83
N ALA A 41 -9.64 11.88 0.03
CA ALA A 41 -8.18 11.91 -0.02
C ALA A 41 -7.58 11.17 -1.23
N LEU A 42 -8.37 10.38 -1.97
CA LEU A 42 -7.87 9.51 -3.05
C LEU A 42 -7.03 10.25 -4.11
N SER A 43 -7.40 11.49 -4.46
CA SER A 43 -6.66 12.32 -5.42
C SER A 43 -5.24 12.66 -4.97
N HIS A 44 -4.97 12.59 -3.66
CA HIS A 44 -3.68 12.93 -3.07
C HIS A 44 -2.79 11.70 -2.78
N LEU A 45 -3.31 10.47 -2.93
CA LEU A 45 -2.60 9.23 -2.58
C LEU A 45 -1.80 8.63 -3.74
N GLY A 46 -1.43 9.45 -4.72
CA GLY A 46 -0.56 9.03 -5.82
C GLY A 46 0.85 8.63 -5.40
N GLN A 47 1.62 8.11 -6.35
CA GLN A 47 3.03 7.74 -6.17
C GLN A 47 3.89 8.96 -5.81
N THR A 48 4.69 8.85 -4.75
CA THR A 48 5.56 9.95 -4.29
C THR A 48 6.81 10.17 -5.14
N ASP A 49 7.19 9.19 -5.97
CA ASP A 49 8.36 9.24 -6.85
C ASP A 49 8.02 9.70 -8.29
N LYS A 50 6.76 10.09 -8.53
CA LYS A 50 6.31 10.69 -9.80
C LYS A 50 6.01 12.17 -9.59
N SER A 51 6.25 12.97 -10.62
CA SER A 51 5.90 14.40 -10.60
C SER A 51 4.38 14.56 -10.71
N ASN A 52 3.71 14.72 -9.57
CA ASN A 52 2.31 15.11 -9.46
C ASN A 52 2.17 16.14 -8.33
N PRO A 53 1.80 17.41 -8.62
CA PRO A 53 1.77 18.47 -7.61
C PRO A 53 0.74 18.23 -6.49
N ASP A 54 -0.30 17.44 -6.74
CA ASP A 54 -1.35 17.19 -5.75
C ASP A 54 -1.06 15.99 -4.85
N THR A 55 -0.01 15.21 -5.12
CA THR A 55 0.34 14.04 -4.30
C THR A 55 0.88 14.47 -2.94
N TRP A 56 0.28 13.96 -1.86
CA TRP A 56 0.76 14.19 -0.50
C TRP A 56 2.04 13.41 -0.20
N SER A 57 2.94 14.04 0.56
CA SER A 57 4.10 13.37 1.15
C SER A 57 3.67 12.33 2.19
N ARG A 58 4.60 11.47 2.63
CA ARG A 58 4.32 10.50 3.70
C ARG A 58 3.94 11.20 5.00
N ASP A 59 4.66 12.27 5.32
CA ASP A 59 4.41 13.06 6.52
C ASP A 59 3.04 13.74 6.50
N GLU A 60 2.60 14.20 5.33
CA GLU A 60 1.27 14.79 5.18
C GLU A 60 0.17 13.72 5.35
N VAL A 61 0.34 12.52 4.78
CA VAL A 61 -0.60 11.39 5.03
C VAL A 61 -0.69 11.07 6.53
N VAL A 62 0.46 11.04 7.23
CA VAL A 62 0.50 10.84 8.69
C VAL A 62 -0.22 11.97 9.42
N ARG A 63 -0.03 13.22 9.00
CA ARG A 63 -0.70 14.39 9.57
C ARG A 63 -2.22 14.32 9.41
N GLN A 64 -2.71 13.93 8.24
CA GLN A 64 -4.15 13.79 7.96
C GLN A 64 -4.80 12.66 8.77
N LEU A 65 -4.06 11.57 9.02
CA LEU A 65 -4.51 10.51 9.92
C LEU A 65 -4.47 10.91 11.39
N GLY A 66 -3.52 11.74 11.78
CA GLY A 66 -3.29 12.14 13.17
C GLY A 66 -2.96 10.94 14.05
N GLY A 67 -3.69 10.78 15.16
CA GLY A 67 -3.45 9.71 16.13
C GLY A 67 -3.67 8.28 15.59
N GLU A 68 -4.28 8.11 14.42
CA GLU A 68 -4.52 6.80 13.81
C GLU A 68 -3.37 6.29 12.93
N ALA A 69 -2.41 7.17 12.61
CA ALA A 69 -1.26 6.81 11.80
C ALA A 69 -0.44 5.69 12.47
N VAL A 70 -0.05 4.71 11.67
CA VAL A 70 0.84 3.61 12.08
C VAL A 70 2.28 3.98 11.79
N GLY A 71 3.18 3.61 12.70
CA GLY A 71 4.62 3.81 12.54
C GLY A 71 5.36 2.54 12.12
N ASN A 72 4.77 1.36 12.37
CA ASN A 72 5.42 0.08 12.10
C ASN A 72 4.41 -1.04 11.83
N VAL A 73 4.77 -1.96 10.94
CA VAL A 73 4.03 -3.21 10.68
C VAL A 73 4.91 -4.41 11.02
N THR A 74 4.41 -5.27 11.90
CA THR A 74 5.13 -6.43 12.43
C THR A 74 4.71 -7.73 11.78
N GLY A 75 3.43 -7.86 11.42
CA GLY A 75 2.85 -9.09 10.87
C GLY A 75 1.83 -8.80 9.78
N VAL A 76 1.66 -9.76 8.87
CA VAL A 76 0.69 -9.72 7.78
C VAL A 76 0.06 -11.08 7.61
N SER A 77 -1.25 -11.10 7.43
CA SER A 77 -2.01 -12.28 7.07
C SER A 77 -3.01 -11.92 5.98
N VAL A 78 -3.21 -12.85 5.06
CA VAL A 78 -4.06 -12.68 3.89
C VAL A 78 -5.06 -13.82 3.88
N SER A 79 -6.35 -13.48 3.72
CA SER A 79 -7.40 -14.47 3.57
C SER A 79 -7.89 -14.49 2.13
N TYR A 80 -8.26 -15.68 1.66
CA TYR A 80 -8.72 -15.90 0.29
C TYR A 80 -10.21 -16.23 0.28
N SER A 81 -10.90 -15.74 -0.74
CA SER A 81 -12.29 -16.10 -1.03
C SER A 81 -12.36 -17.35 -1.90
N THR A 82 -13.44 -18.11 -1.75
CA THR A 82 -13.79 -19.22 -2.67
C THR A 82 -14.05 -18.74 -4.10
N GLY A 83 -14.33 -17.44 -4.28
CA GLY A 83 -14.48 -16.80 -5.59
C GLY A 83 -13.19 -16.49 -6.33
N GLY A 84 -12.01 -16.92 -5.83
CA GLY A 84 -10.74 -16.76 -6.53
C GLY A 84 -10.12 -15.36 -6.44
N TYR A 85 -10.34 -14.66 -5.32
CA TYR A 85 -9.72 -13.36 -5.02
C TYR A 85 -9.31 -13.28 -3.56
N THR A 86 -8.42 -12.35 -3.24
CA THR A 86 -8.03 -12.05 -1.86
C THR A 86 -9.17 -11.30 -1.17
N SER A 87 -9.77 -11.90 -0.14
CA SER A 87 -10.92 -11.34 0.56
C SER A 87 -10.50 -10.24 1.53
N SER A 88 -9.50 -10.52 2.36
CA SER A 88 -9.02 -9.57 3.36
C SER A 88 -7.50 -9.61 3.53
N VAL A 89 -6.96 -8.46 3.90
CA VAL A 89 -5.58 -8.27 4.34
C VAL A 89 -5.63 -7.76 5.77
N ARG A 90 -5.02 -8.50 6.69
CA ARG A 90 -4.88 -8.11 8.10
C ARG A 90 -3.42 -7.83 8.41
N LEU A 91 -3.17 -6.65 8.99
CA LEU A 91 -1.85 -6.18 9.37
C LEU A 91 -1.77 -6.01 10.89
N GLU A 92 -0.71 -6.53 11.48
CA GLU A 92 -0.38 -6.29 12.88
C GLU A 92 0.56 -5.08 12.96
N THR A 93 0.15 -4.03 13.69
CA THR A 93 0.85 -2.74 13.73
C THR A 93 1.14 -2.30 15.17
N ASP A 94 1.96 -1.26 15.34
CA ASP A 94 2.18 -0.60 16.63
C ASP A 94 0.91 0.06 17.20
N ARG A 95 -0.15 0.19 16.39
CA ARG A 95 -1.48 0.70 16.79
C ARG A 95 -2.57 -0.39 16.72
N GLY A 96 -2.16 -1.64 16.91
CA GLY A 96 -3.05 -2.82 16.90
C GLY A 96 -3.32 -3.38 15.50
N GLY A 97 -4.20 -4.38 15.43
CA GLY A 97 -4.60 -5.02 14.18
C GLY A 97 -5.41 -4.08 13.29
N LYS A 98 -5.09 -4.05 11.99
CA LYS A 98 -5.80 -3.31 10.95
C LYS A 98 -6.30 -4.28 9.87
N ASP A 99 -7.60 -4.29 9.64
CA ASP A 99 -8.25 -5.16 8.65
C ASP A 99 -8.75 -4.35 7.45
N PHE A 100 -8.39 -4.83 6.25
CA PHE A 100 -8.73 -4.22 4.97
C PHE A 100 -9.38 -5.25 4.04
N SER A 101 -10.27 -4.79 3.15
CA SER A 101 -10.68 -5.61 2.02
C SER A 101 -9.47 -5.79 1.09
N GLY A 102 -9.37 -6.95 0.44
CA GLY A 102 -8.30 -7.16 -0.55
C GLY A 102 -8.39 -6.20 -1.74
N GLY A 103 -9.61 -5.77 -2.09
CA GLY A 103 -9.87 -4.79 -3.14
C GLY A 103 -9.31 -3.41 -2.82
N ASP A 104 -9.68 -2.83 -1.67
CA ASP A 104 -9.20 -1.52 -1.24
C ASP A 104 -7.69 -1.51 -1.07
N PHE A 105 -7.16 -2.56 -0.44
CA PHE A 105 -5.72 -2.70 -0.25
C PHE A 105 -4.99 -2.70 -1.60
N ARG A 106 -5.44 -3.52 -2.55
CA ARG A 106 -4.86 -3.57 -3.90
C ARG A 106 -4.96 -2.24 -4.64
N GLN A 107 -6.12 -1.57 -4.56
CA GLN A 107 -6.34 -0.29 -5.24
C GLN A 107 -5.35 0.77 -4.75
N ILE A 108 -5.28 0.95 -3.43
CA ILE A 108 -4.41 1.98 -2.84
C ILE A 108 -2.94 1.58 -2.95
N PHE A 109 -2.61 0.29 -2.82
CA PHE A 109 -1.25 -0.19 -3.09
C PHE A 109 -0.80 0.21 -4.49
N ASN A 110 -1.61 -0.06 -5.52
CA ASN A 110 -1.24 0.25 -6.90
C ASN A 110 -1.15 1.75 -7.17
N LEU A 111 -1.93 2.56 -6.45
CA LEU A 111 -1.89 4.02 -6.57
C LEU A 111 -0.67 4.63 -5.88
N ARG A 112 -0.27 4.09 -4.73
CA ARG A 112 0.71 4.70 -3.83
C ARG A 112 2.11 4.09 -3.92
N ALA A 113 2.24 2.81 -4.28
CA ALA A 113 3.51 2.11 -4.26
C ALA A 113 4.52 2.73 -5.23
N PRO A 114 5.74 3.09 -4.76
CA PRO A 114 6.74 3.71 -5.61
C PRO A 114 7.39 2.70 -6.54
N GLY A 115 8.01 3.22 -7.60
CA GLY A 115 8.83 2.45 -8.53
C GLY A 115 8.05 1.51 -9.43
N GLU A 116 6.81 1.88 -9.75
CA GLU A 116 5.92 1.10 -10.63
C GLU A 116 5.70 -0.34 -10.14
N ILE A 117 5.80 -0.53 -8.83
CA ILE A 117 5.47 -1.78 -8.16
C ILE A 117 3.93 -1.84 -8.08
N TYR A 118 3.34 -2.93 -8.57
CA TYR A 118 1.89 -3.10 -8.53
C TYR A 118 1.47 -4.56 -8.35
N ILE A 119 0.23 -4.73 -7.90
CA ILE A 119 -0.48 -5.99 -7.73
C ILE A 119 -1.42 -6.17 -8.94
N PRO A 120 -1.08 -7.04 -9.90
CA PRO A 120 -1.84 -7.19 -11.14
C PRO A 120 -3.19 -7.89 -10.93
N SER A 121 -3.21 -8.91 -10.08
CA SER A 121 -4.36 -9.80 -9.89
C SER A 121 -5.17 -9.45 -8.66
N ALA A 122 -6.48 -9.73 -8.68
CA ALA A 122 -7.34 -9.68 -7.50
C ALA A 122 -7.01 -10.78 -6.47
N LEU A 123 -6.37 -11.87 -6.92
CA LEU A 123 -5.79 -12.89 -6.06
C LEU A 123 -4.30 -12.62 -5.88
N PHE A 124 -3.89 -12.24 -4.68
CA PHE A 124 -2.52 -11.89 -4.34
C PHE A 124 -2.16 -12.28 -2.91
N ASN A 125 -0.87 -12.51 -2.66
CA ASN A 125 -0.31 -12.66 -1.32
C ASN A 125 0.65 -11.51 -0.99
N LEU A 126 0.97 -11.34 0.28
CA LEU A 126 1.97 -10.41 0.79
C LEU A 126 3.04 -11.21 1.56
N GLU A 127 4.25 -11.23 1.02
CA GLU A 127 5.37 -12.01 1.58
C GLU A 127 6.39 -11.10 2.22
N LYS A 128 6.80 -11.38 3.47
CA LYS A 128 7.89 -10.69 4.15
C LYS A 128 9.20 -11.45 3.93
N LYS A 129 10.26 -10.74 3.53
CA LYS A 129 11.62 -11.31 3.51
C LYS A 129 12.20 -11.42 4.92
#